data_AF-A0A821RD80-F1
#
_entry.id   AF-A0A821RD80-F1
#
_cell.length_a   1.000
_cell.length_b   1.000
_cell.length_c   1.000
_cell.angle_alpha   90.00
_cell.angle_beta   90.00
_cell.angle_gamma   90.00
#
_symmetry.space_group_name_H-M   'P 1'
#
loop_
_entity.id
_entity.type
_entity.pdbx_description
1 polymer ?
#
loop_
_entity_poly.entity_id
_entity_poly.type
_entity_poly.pdbx_seq_one_letter_code
_entity_poly.pdbx_strand_id
1 'polypeptide(L)'
;MNNAKLNIIAWPDQSCPDIVHPLIELVKNVEKSRVDLPDLNKCSGPVVVHCSAGIGRTGCFIALSNGIKQLDTEHTIDIVRILCDLRRDRGGMIQTNDQYQFVYQALSEYARTLQSSS
;
A
#
# COMPACT_ATOMS: atom_id res chain seq x y z
N MET A 1 -15.36 5.58 -19.44
CA MET A 1 -14.19 5.38 -18.54
C MET A 1 -14.73 5.15 -17.15
N ASN A 2 -14.80 3.90 -16.70
CA ASN A 2 -15.21 3.58 -15.34
C ASN A 2 -14.00 3.80 -14.44
N ASN A 3 -13.90 4.97 -13.83
CA ASN A 3 -12.89 5.24 -12.82
C ASN A 3 -13.27 4.45 -11.56
N ALA A 4 -12.69 3.26 -11.39
CA ALA A 4 -12.91 2.46 -10.19
C ALA A 4 -12.39 3.25 -8.97
N LYS A 5 -13.30 3.67 -8.09
CA LYS A 5 -12.98 4.35 -6.83
C LYS A 5 -13.04 3.33 -5.69
N LEU A 6 -11.89 2.99 -5.13
CA LEU A 6 -11.78 2.11 -3.97
C LEU A 6 -11.43 2.98 -2.74
N ASN A 7 -12.22 2.88 -1.66
CA ASN A 7 -12.04 3.67 -0.44
C ASN A 7 -11.97 2.76 0.79
N ILE A 8 -11.14 3.12 1.77
CA ILE A 8 -11.23 2.57 3.13
C ILE A 8 -12.05 3.54 3.98
N ILE A 9 -13.24 3.11 4.39
CA ILE A 9 -14.17 3.92 5.20
C ILE A 9 -13.82 3.86 6.70
N ALA A 10 -13.05 2.84 7.12
CA ALA A 10 -12.75 2.54 8.52
C ALA A 10 -11.32 2.94 8.98
N TRP A 11 -10.75 4.03 8.45
CA TRP A 11 -9.47 4.55 8.95
C TRP A 11 -9.73 5.77 9.86
N PRO A 12 -9.61 5.63 11.20
CA PRO A 12 -9.90 6.72 12.11
C PRO A 12 -8.92 7.88 11.91
N ASP A 13 -9.39 9.12 11.99
CA ASP A 13 -8.49 10.26 11.85
C ASP A 13 -7.49 10.27 13.03
N GLN A 14 -6.20 10.43 12.70
CA GLN A 14 -5.04 10.46 13.61
C GLN A 14 -4.60 9.13 14.24
N SER A 15 -5.25 7.99 13.97
CA SER A 15 -4.78 6.67 14.42
C SER A 15 -4.65 5.66 13.27
N CYS A 16 -4.26 4.43 13.58
CA CYS A 16 -4.25 3.30 12.66
C CYS A 16 -5.41 2.34 12.97
N PRO A 17 -5.96 1.65 11.95
CA PRO A 17 -6.90 0.56 12.20
C PRO A 17 -6.24 -0.56 13.02
N ASP A 18 -7.02 -1.25 13.86
CA ASP A 18 -6.53 -2.43 14.60
C ASP A 18 -6.30 -3.64 13.69
N ILE A 19 -6.97 -3.66 12.53
CA ILE A 19 -6.93 -4.77 11.57
C ILE A 19 -6.21 -4.29 10.30
N VAL A 20 -5.14 -4.98 9.93
CA VAL A 20 -4.33 -4.66 8.73
C VAL A 20 -4.93 -5.21 7.43
N HIS A 21 -5.74 -6.27 7.52
CA HIS A 21 -6.29 -7.01 6.39
C HIS A 21 -6.99 -6.14 5.34
N PRO A 22 -7.85 -5.16 5.71
CA PRO A 22 -8.53 -4.33 4.71
C PRO A 22 -7.57 -3.51 3.83
N LEU A 23 -6.42 -3.08 4.35
CA LEU A 23 -5.43 -2.36 3.55
C LEU A 23 -4.69 -3.31 2.60
N ILE A 24 -4.37 -4.53 3.04
CA ILE A 24 -3.77 -5.57 2.20
C ILE A 24 -4.70 -5.92 1.04
N GLU A 25 -5.99 -6.15 1.33
CA GLU A 25 -7.00 -6.42 0.30
C GLU A 25 -7.17 -5.26 -0.66
N LEU A 26 -7.18 -4.02 -0.16
CA LEU A 26 -7.24 -2.83 -1.02
C LEU A 26 -6.08 -2.80 -2.01
N VAL A 27 -4.83 -3.02 -1.55
CA VAL A 27 -3.65 -3.06 -2.41
C VAL A 27 -3.81 -4.14 -3.48
N LYS A 28 -4.19 -5.37 -3.09
CA LYS A 28 -4.43 -6.48 -4.03
C LYS A 28 -5.50 -6.15 -5.07
N ASN A 29 -6.60 -5.54 -4.64
CA ASN A 29 -7.70 -5.17 -5.53
C ASN A 29 -7.31 -4.07 -6.52
N VAL A 30 -6.51 -3.09 -6.09
CA VAL A 30 -5.97 -2.04 -6.97
C VAL A 30 -5.05 -2.66 -8.03
N GLU A 31 -4.12 -3.51 -7.63
CA GLU A 31 -3.20 -4.14 -8.58
C GLU A 31 -3.91 -5.10 -9.54
N LYS A 32 -4.87 -5.90 -9.06
CA LYS A 32 -5.71 -6.74 -9.93
C LYS A 32 -6.50 -5.91 -10.95
N SER A 33 -7.12 -4.81 -10.49
CA SER A 33 -7.87 -3.91 -11.37
C SER A 33 -7.01 -3.26 -12.45
N ARG A 34 -5.69 -3.15 -12.24
CA ARG A 34 -4.76 -2.64 -13.26
C ARG A 34 -4.49 -3.64 -14.37
N VAL A 35 -4.46 -4.94 -14.04
CA VAL A 35 -4.23 -6.03 -15.00
C VAL A 35 -5.49 -6.32 -15.81
N ASP A 36 -6.67 -6.24 -15.19
CA ASP A 36 -7.95 -6.59 -15.80
C ASP A 36 -8.52 -5.52 -16.75
N LEU A 37 -7.81 -4.40 -16.98
CA LEU A 37 -8.25 -3.36 -17.92
C LEU A 37 -7.92 -3.77 -19.37
N PRO A 38 -8.92 -4.14 -20.20
CA PRO A 38 -8.67 -4.57 -21.57
C PRO A 38 -8.17 -3.41 -22.44
N ASP A 39 -7.09 -3.68 -23.17
CA ASP A 39 -6.73 -3.01 -24.42
C ASP A 39 -6.44 -1.49 -24.39
N LEU A 40 -5.96 -0.95 -23.27
CA LEU A 40 -5.28 0.36 -23.26
C LEU A 40 -3.77 0.18 -23.42
N ASN A 41 -3.37 -0.35 -24.57
CA ASN A 41 -2.01 -0.23 -25.10
C ASN A 41 -1.64 1.28 -25.26
N LYS A 42 -1.25 1.92 -24.15
CA LYS A 42 -0.33 3.09 -23.99
C LYS A 42 -0.59 4.00 -22.79
N CYS A 43 -1.69 3.87 -22.05
CA CYS A 43 -2.04 4.86 -21.02
C CYS A 43 -2.69 4.27 -19.76
N SER A 44 -2.08 3.29 -19.08
CA SER A 44 -2.39 3.12 -17.65
C SER A 44 -1.64 4.20 -16.87
N GLY A 45 -2.30 5.33 -16.65
CA GLY A 45 -1.74 6.42 -15.85
C GLY A 45 -1.37 5.94 -14.43
N PRO A 46 -0.61 6.73 -13.67
CA PRO A 46 -0.30 6.40 -12.30
C PRO A 46 -1.58 6.25 -11.47
N VAL A 47 -1.59 5.34 -10.49
CA VAL A 47 -2.68 5.28 -9.50
C VAL A 47 -2.60 6.52 -8.64
N VAL A 48 -3.70 7.28 -8.61
CA VAL A 48 -3.84 8.44 -7.75
C VAL A 48 -4.29 7.97 -6.37
N VAL A 49 -3.42 8.14 -5.38
CA VAL A 49 -3.71 7.85 -3.97
C VAL A 49 -3.77 9.17 -3.22
N HIS A 50 -4.86 9.42 -2.50
CA HIS A 50 -5.00 10.61 -1.67
C HIS A 50 -5.56 10.28 -0.30
N CYS A 51 -5.32 11.18 0.65
CA CYS A 51 -6.03 11.21 1.93
C CYS A 51 -6.42 12.66 2.23
N SER A 52 -6.12 13.18 3.42
CA SER A 52 -6.24 14.62 3.72
C SER A 52 -5.02 15.38 3.19
N ALA A 53 -3.87 15.29 3.87
CA ALA A 53 -2.62 15.92 3.43
C ALA A 53 -1.82 15.13 2.36
N GLY A 54 -2.27 13.92 2.03
CA GLY A 54 -1.62 13.06 1.04
C GLY A 54 -0.25 12.53 1.48
N ILE A 55 -0.04 12.28 2.78
CA ILE A 55 1.26 11.83 3.33
C ILE A 55 1.15 10.69 4.37
N GLY A 56 0.18 10.71 5.29
CA GLY A 56 0.02 9.66 6.31
C GLY A 56 -0.56 8.36 5.75
N ARG A 57 -1.89 8.29 5.58
CA ARG A 57 -2.61 7.12 5.01
C ARG A 57 -2.13 6.79 3.60
N THR A 58 -1.89 7.83 2.79
CA THR A 58 -1.28 7.69 1.46
C THR A 58 0.08 7.02 1.54
N GLY A 59 0.93 7.43 2.49
CA GLY A 59 2.23 6.79 2.73
C GLY A 59 2.11 5.34 3.13
N CYS A 60 1.16 5.00 3.99
CA CYS A 60 0.93 3.62 4.40
C CYS A 60 0.52 2.73 3.24
N PHE A 61 -0.41 3.20 2.40
CA PHE A 61 -0.85 2.46 1.22
C PHE A 61 0.31 2.22 0.23
N ILE A 62 1.07 3.26 -0.11
CA ILE A 62 2.16 3.14 -1.09
C ILE A 62 3.30 2.28 -0.53
N ALA A 63 3.65 2.44 0.76
CA ALA A 63 4.66 1.60 1.40
C ALA A 63 4.27 0.13 1.42
N LEU A 64 3.01 -0.18 1.75
CA LEU A 64 2.50 -1.55 1.70
C LEU A 64 2.50 -2.12 0.28
N SER A 65 2.09 -1.33 -0.71
CA SER A 65 2.12 -1.72 -2.13
C SER A 65 3.53 -2.07 -2.60
N ASN A 66 4.51 -1.20 -2.32
CA ASN A 66 5.91 -1.45 -2.66
C ASN A 66 6.47 -2.68 -1.92
N GLY A 67 6.14 -2.83 -0.63
CA GLY A 67 6.61 -3.93 0.19
C GLY A 67 6.01 -5.29 -0.21
N ILE A 68 4.71 -5.34 -0.53
CA ILE A 68 4.07 -6.56 -1.08
C ILE A 68 4.75 -6.96 -2.37
N LYS A 69 4.96 -6.01 -3.29
CA LYS A 69 5.67 -6.27 -4.54
C LYS A 69 7.09 -6.80 -4.30
N GLN A 70 7.83 -6.22 -3.36
CA GLN A 70 9.18 -6.66 -3.02
C GLN A 70 9.16 -8.09 -2.44
N LEU A 71 8.22 -8.41 -1.55
CA LEU A 71 8.07 -9.76 -0.99
C LEU A 71 7.73 -10.79 -2.06
N ASP A 72 6.88 -10.43 -3.01
CA ASP A 72 6.51 -11.31 -4.13
C ASP A 72 7.68 -11.60 -5.07
N THR A 73 8.54 -10.61 -5.34
CA THR A 73 9.62 -10.74 -6.32
C THR A 73 10.97 -11.17 -5.73
N GLU A 74 11.28 -10.73 -4.51
CA GLU A 74 12.60 -10.88 -3.89
C GLU A 74 12.56 -11.78 -2.64
N HIS A 75 11.37 -12.17 -2.17
CA HIS A 75 11.17 -12.94 -0.93
C HIS A 75 11.83 -12.33 0.32
N THR A 76 12.16 -11.05 0.25
CA THR A 76 12.77 -10.25 1.31
C THR A 76 12.15 -8.85 1.29
N ILE A 77 12.35 -8.07 2.35
CA ILE A 77 11.80 -6.72 2.42
C ILE A 77 12.72 -5.78 3.21
N ASP A 78 12.88 -4.56 2.70
CA ASP A 78 13.54 -3.46 3.41
C ASP A 78 12.59 -2.27 3.56
N ILE A 79 11.81 -2.31 4.65
CA ILE A 79 10.82 -1.28 4.97
C ILE A 79 11.46 0.09 5.27
N VAL A 80 12.71 0.12 5.78
CA VAL A 80 13.42 1.38 6.05
C VAL A 80 13.79 2.04 4.73
N ARG A 81 14.34 1.26 3.79
CA ARG A 81 14.65 1.75 2.44
C ARG A 81 13.40 2.26 1.73
N ILE A 82 12.30 1.50 1.76
CA ILE A 82 11.01 1.93 1.19
C ILE A 82 10.58 3.28 1.78
N LEU A 83 10.63 3.44 3.11
CA LEU A 83 10.26 4.70 3.75
C LEU A 83 11.18 5.86 3.33
N CYS A 84 12.50 5.64 3.29
CA CYS A 84 13.47 6.63 2.85
C CYS A 84 13.21 7.06 1.40
N ASP A 85 12.89 6.12 0.53
CA ASP A 85 12.57 6.39 -0.87
C ASP A 85 11.27 7.19 -1.00
N LEU A 86 10.21 6.83 -0.28
CA LEU A 86 8.97 7.58 -0.26
C LEU A 86 9.15 9.01 0.26
N ARG A 87 9.95 9.20 1.32
CA ARG A 87 10.22 10.53 1.89
C ARG A 87 11.11 11.39 1.00
N ARG A 88 11.96 10.78 0.17
CA ARG A 88 12.72 11.48 -0.87
C ARG A 88 11.79 11.98 -1.97
N ASP A 89 10.84 11.17 -2.41
CA ASP A 89 9.92 11.54 -3.50
C ASP A 89 8.82 12.52 -3.03
N ARG A 90 8.33 12.37 -1.80
CA ARG A 90 7.40 13.30 -1.15
C ARG A 90 7.72 13.42 0.34
N GLY A 91 8.20 14.57 0.76
CA GLY A 91 8.51 14.83 2.17
C GLY A 91 7.31 14.54 3.09
N GLY A 92 7.58 13.93 4.25
CA GLY A 92 6.56 13.67 5.28
C GLY A 92 5.74 12.39 5.12
N MET A 93 6.04 11.54 4.13
CA MET A 93 5.40 10.22 3.97
C MET A 93 5.55 9.37 5.24
N ILE A 94 4.43 8.80 5.70
CA ILE A 94 4.27 8.13 7.00
C ILE A 94 4.64 9.08 8.16
N GLN A 95 3.63 9.60 8.84
CA GLN A 95 3.78 10.72 9.77
C GLN A 95 4.01 10.32 11.22
N THR A 96 3.56 9.12 11.62
CA THR A 96 3.61 8.67 13.02
C THR A 96 4.29 7.31 13.13
N ASN A 97 4.76 6.99 14.35
CA ASN A 97 5.31 5.67 14.64
C ASN A 97 4.24 4.58 14.46
N ASP A 98 3.01 4.83 14.91
CA ASP A 98 1.89 3.91 14.75
C ASP A 98 1.62 3.55 13.27
N GLN A 99 1.71 4.53 12.37
CA GLN A 99 1.57 4.30 10.92
C GLN A 99 2.70 3.42 10.39
N TYR A 100 3.93 3.65 10.84
CA TYR A 100 5.07 2.82 10.46
C TYR A 100 4.93 1.38 10.99
N GLN A 101 4.56 1.22 12.26
CA GLN A 101 4.29 -0.07 12.88
C GLN A 101 3.14 -0.81 12.19
N PHE A 102 2.07 -0.09 11.83
CA PHE A 102 0.94 -0.67 11.10
C PHE A 102 1.36 -1.24 9.75
N VAL A 103 2.19 -0.52 8.98
CA VAL A 103 2.74 -1.03 7.71
C VAL A 103 3.61 -2.26 7.94
N TYR A 104 4.45 -2.25 8.98
CA TYR A 104 5.28 -3.40 9.36
C TYR A 104 4.44 -4.64 9.71
N GLN A 105 3.36 -4.47 10.49
CA GLN A 105 2.44 -5.53 10.86
C GLN A 105 1.72 -6.10 9.63
N ALA A 106 1.25 -5.24 8.73
CA ALA A 106 0.59 -5.64 7.49
C ALA A 106 1.51 -6.48 6.59
N LEU A 107 2.76 -6.05 6.42
CA LEU A 107 3.76 -6.80 5.64
C LEU A 107 4.13 -8.13 6.29
N SER A 108 4.25 -8.16 7.62
CA SER A 108 4.52 -9.38 8.38
C SER A 108 3.38 -10.40 8.28
N GLU A 109 2.12 -9.93 8.31
CA GLU A 109 0.96 -10.79 8.06
C GLU A 109 0.97 -11.32 6.63
N TYR A 110 1.20 -10.45 5.64
CA TYR A 110 1.28 -10.86 4.24
C TYR A 110 2.37 -11.92 4.00
N ALA A 111 3.58 -11.71 4.53
CA ALA A 111 4.68 -12.66 4.42
C ALA A 111 4.33 -14.04 4.99
N ARG A 112 3.59 -14.11 6.11
CA ARG A 112 3.10 -15.38 6.67
C ARG A 112 2.14 -16.11 5.73
N THR A 113 1.30 -15.38 4.99
CA THR A 113 0.40 -16.01 4.00
C THR A 113 1.14 -16.66 2.84
N LEU A 114 2.28 -16.08 2.42
CA LEU A 114 3.14 -16.66 1.37
C LEU A 114 3.78 -17.98 1.85
N GLN A 115 4.26 -18.02 3.10
CA GLN A 115 4.86 -19.24 3.68
C GLN A 115 3.85 -20.37 3.86
N SER A 116 2.59 -20.06 4.17
CA SER A 116 1.53 -21.07 4.31
C SER A 116 1.03 -21.65 2.97
N SER A 117 1.42 -21.03 1.86
CA SER A 117 1.01 -21.43 0.50
C SER A 117 2.10 -22.19 -0.26
N SER A 118 3.24 -22.45 0.39
CA SER A 118 4.38 -23.21 -0.12
C SER A 118 4.39 -24.63 0.45
#